data_AF-A0A449BF25-F1
#
_entry.id   AF-A0A449BF25-F1
#
_cell.length_a   1.000
_cell.length_b   1.000
_cell.length_c   1.000
_cell.angle_alpha   90.00
_cell.angle_beta   90.00
_cell.angle_gamma   90.00
#
_symmetry.space_group_name_H-M   'P 1'
#
loop_
_entity.id
_entity.type
_entity.pdbx_description
1 polymer ?
#
loop_
_entity_poly.entity_id
_entity_poly.type
_entity_poly.pdbx_seq_one_letter_code
_entity_poly.pdbx_strand_id
1 'polypeptide(L)'
;MVKNNPIGKLFRTAGFILVLVASFFLAVLALRDLTFLTKIIKPVVDFVDGINFAVYKYVYSCLIVGLGLLLWTQNRSYFLRILITLIGIASLCVLGISGNEASTNTFILFFDITKIQFINKLVTDLVAKFKWLPMVSAIVPVFLVYLVLSFKKPERISTSLVSSGVLILVLAIIGSFLPSLVTSTWVTSNVFTQIVAGAFGLSYLLAVIGSIFGVLGMFRR
;
A
#
# COMPACT_ATOMS: atom_id res chain seq x y z
N MET A 1 28.61 4.54 -4.17
CA MET A 1 28.03 3.32 -3.59
C MET A 1 27.49 3.66 -2.21
N VAL A 2 26.21 3.45 -1.91
CA VAL A 2 25.75 3.47 -0.51
C VAL A 2 26.48 2.30 0.15
N LYS A 3 27.31 2.57 1.18
CA LYS A 3 28.12 1.57 1.87
C LYS A 3 27.25 0.34 2.15
N ASN A 4 27.78 -0.83 1.81
CA ASN A 4 27.19 -2.13 2.10
C ASN A 4 27.27 -2.42 3.61
N ASN A 5 26.72 -1.51 4.43
CA ASN A 5 26.72 -1.64 5.87
C ASN A 5 25.74 -2.77 6.24
N PRO A 6 26.11 -3.63 7.21
CA PRO A 6 25.25 -4.72 7.69
C PRO A 6 23.87 -4.21 8.12
N ILE A 7 23.81 -3.00 8.69
CA ILE A 7 22.58 -2.28 9.06
C ILE A 7 21.66 -2.07 7.86
N GLY A 8 22.20 -1.67 6.70
CA GLY A 8 21.41 -1.46 5.47
C GLY A 8 20.86 -2.77 4.90
N LYS A 9 21.55 -3.89 5.09
CA LYS A 9 21.02 -5.22 4.73
C LYS A 9 19.89 -5.63 5.66
N LEU A 10 20.05 -5.42 6.97
CA LEU A 10 19.02 -5.70 7.97
C LEU A 10 17.73 -4.93 7.70
N PHE A 11 17.81 -3.60 7.52
CA PHE A 11 16.63 -2.79 7.20
C PHE A 11 15.95 -3.22 5.90
N ARG A 12 16.72 -3.70 4.93
CA ARG A 12 16.19 -4.15 3.65
C ARG A 12 15.45 -5.47 3.80
N THR A 13 16.04 -6.44 4.49
CA THR A 13 15.40 -7.73 4.76
C THR A 13 14.16 -7.56 5.64
N ALA A 14 14.24 -6.73 6.68
CA ALA A 14 13.10 -6.38 7.52
C ALA A 14 11.98 -5.71 6.69
N GLY A 15 12.34 -4.80 5.77
CA GLY A 15 11.39 -4.21 4.84
C GLY A 15 10.67 -5.25 3.97
N PHE A 16 11.42 -6.20 3.39
CA PHE A 16 10.79 -7.28 2.61
C PHE A 16 9.93 -8.21 3.45
N ILE A 17 10.33 -8.54 4.68
CA ILE A 17 9.51 -9.37 5.57
C ILE A 17 8.21 -8.65 5.93
N LEU A 18 8.27 -7.37 6.26
CA LEU A 18 7.09 -6.56 6.56
C LEU A 18 6.15 -6.47 5.36
N VAL A 19 6.67 -6.22 4.16
CA VAL A 19 5.86 -6.23 2.94
C VAL A 19 5.28 -7.62 2.67
N LEU A 20 6.05 -8.70 2.85
CA LEU A 20 5.58 -10.07 2.65
C LEU A 20 4.39 -10.38 3.56
N VAL A 21 4.55 -10.18 4.88
CA VAL A 21 3.51 -10.48 5.86
C VAL A 21 2.29 -9.60 5.60
N ALA A 22 2.50 -8.29 5.41
CA ALA A 22 1.38 -7.38 5.21
C ALA A 22 0.63 -7.64 3.90
N SER A 23 1.35 -7.83 2.79
CA SER A 23 0.73 -8.15 1.50
C SER A 23 0.06 -9.51 1.50
N PHE A 24 0.56 -10.51 2.26
CA PHE A 24 -0.14 -11.79 2.38
C PHE A 24 -1.52 -11.64 3.03
N PHE A 25 -1.61 -10.94 4.17
CA PHE A 25 -2.89 -10.69 4.82
C PHE A 25 -3.85 -9.85 3.95
N LEU A 26 -3.32 -8.82 3.29
CA LEU A 26 -4.14 -7.97 2.40
C LEU A 26 -4.60 -8.70 1.14
N ALA A 27 -3.79 -9.62 0.60
CA ALA A 27 -4.20 -10.47 -0.50
C ALA A 27 -5.39 -11.35 -0.09
N VAL A 28 -5.33 -11.98 1.08
CA VAL A 28 -6.41 -12.83 1.57
C VAL A 28 -7.69 -12.02 1.80
N LEU A 29 -7.58 -10.82 2.38
CA LEU A 29 -8.71 -9.91 2.56
C LEU A 29 -9.33 -9.47 1.23
N ALA A 30 -8.52 -9.04 0.27
CA ALA A 30 -9.02 -8.59 -1.03
C ALA A 30 -9.65 -9.72 -1.86
N LEU A 31 -9.14 -10.95 -1.72
CA LEU A 31 -9.65 -12.12 -2.43
C LEU A 31 -10.88 -12.74 -1.74
N ARG A 32 -11.14 -12.45 -0.46
CA ARG A 32 -12.35 -12.85 0.26
C ARG A 32 -13.61 -12.32 -0.40
N ASP A 33 -13.57 -11.12 -0.96
CA ASP A 33 -14.73 -10.49 -1.61
C ASP A 33 -15.06 -11.12 -2.98
N LEU A 34 -14.22 -12.04 -3.47
CA LEU A 34 -14.42 -12.76 -4.73
C LEU A 34 -15.12 -14.10 -4.49
N THR A 35 -16.43 -14.13 -4.73
CA THR A 35 -17.29 -15.31 -4.56
C THR A 35 -16.81 -16.57 -5.32
N PHE A 36 -16.05 -16.42 -6.40
CA PHE A 36 -15.49 -17.54 -7.17
C PHE A 36 -14.21 -18.15 -6.54
N LEU A 37 -13.42 -17.35 -5.81
CA LEU A 37 -12.15 -17.80 -5.21
C LEU A 37 -12.30 -18.22 -3.74
N THR A 38 -13.32 -17.72 -3.04
CA THR A 38 -13.58 -18.06 -1.63
C THR A 38 -13.66 -19.57 -1.37
N LYS A 39 -14.18 -20.38 -2.32
CA LYS A 39 -14.22 -21.84 -2.17
C LYS A 39 -12.86 -22.51 -2.17
N ILE A 40 -11.88 -21.93 -2.87
CA ILE A 40 -10.51 -22.47 -3.00
C ILE A 40 -9.62 -21.96 -1.86
N ILE A 41 -9.82 -20.69 -1.46
CA ILE A 41 -8.99 -20.01 -0.45
C ILE A 41 -9.56 -20.22 0.97
N LYS A 42 -10.74 -20.83 1.12
CA LYS A 42 -11.42 -21.07 2.41
C LYS A 42 -10.51 -21.50 3.57
N PRO A 43 -9.62 -22.50 3.46
CA PRO A 43 -8.75 -22.89 4.58
C PRO A 43 -7.76 -21.78 5.00
N VAL A 44 -7.34 -20.94 4.05
CA VAL A 44 -6.46 -19.79 4.32
C VAL A 44 -7.25 -18.63 4.91
N VAL A 45 -8.48 -18.39 4.42
CA VAL A 45 -9.39 -17.39 5.00
C VAL A 45 -9.73 -17.73 6.44
N ASP A 46 -10.09 -18.99 6.72
CA ASP A 46 -10.44 -19.44 8.08
C ASP A 46 -9.25 -19.34 9.05
N PHE A 47 -8.03 -19.60 8.58
CA PHE A 47 -6.80 -19.39 9.36
C PHE A 47 -6.58 -17.90 9.67
N VAL A 48 -6.81 -17.02 8.70
CA VAL A 48 -6.64 -15.57 8.84
C VAL A 48 -7.73 -14.98 9.74
N ASP A 49 -8.99 -15.38 9.58
CA ASP A 49 -10.10 -14.98 10.44
C ASP A 49 -9.94 -15.46 11.89
N GLY A 50 -9.21 -16.57 12.12
CA GLY A 50 -8.83 -17.03 13.45
C GLY A 50 -7.78 -16.14 14.15
N ILE A 51 -7.09 -15.26 13.41
CA ILE A 51 -6.11 -14.32 13.96
C ILE A 51 -6.84 -13.05 14.40
N ASN A 52 -6.71 -12.71 15.69
CA ASN A 52 -7.45 -11.67 16.39
C ASN A 52 -7.59 -10.34 15.60
N PHE A 53 -8.79 -9.76 15.60
CA PHE A 53 -9.18 -8.58 14.81
C PHE A 53 -8.29 -7.34 15.02
N ALA A 54 -7.61 -7.26 16.17
CA ALA A 54 -6.67 -6.18 16.46
C ALA A 54 -5.49 -6.13 15.47
N VAL A 55 -5.06 -7.28 14.92
CA VAL A 55 -3.91 -7.35 13.99
C VAL A 55 -4.22 -6.66 12.67
N TYR A 56 -5.46 -6.76 12.15
CA TYR A 56 -5.86 -6.16 10.88
C TYR A 56 -5.66 -4.65 10.82
N LYS A 57 -5.83 -3.96 11.95
CA LYS A 57 -5.65 -2.51 12.04
C LYS A 57 -4.20 -2.08 11.82
N TYR A 58 -3.24 -2.98 12.00
CA TYR A 58 -1.82 -2.68 11.83
C TYR A 58 -1.25 -3.17 10.50
N VAL A 59 -1.93 -4.06 9.78
CA VAL A 59 -1.43 -4.66 8.53
C VAL A 59 -1.06 -3.60 7.48
N TYR A 60 -1.92 -2.60 7.27
CA TYR A 60 -1.65 -1.51 6.33
C TYR A 60 -0.47 -0.62 6.77
N SER A 61 -0.35 -0.36 8.07
CA SER A 61 0.79 0.39 8.61
C SER A 61 2.11 -0.37 8.42
N CYS A 62 2.09 -1.70 8.61
CA CYS A 62 3.24 -2.57 8.33
C CYS A 62 3.62 -2.52 6.85
N LEU A 63 2.65 -2.47 5.93
CA LEU A 63 2.93 -2.32 4.49
C LEU A 63 3.60 -0.97 4.19
N ILE A 64 3.10 0.14 4.74
CA ILE A 64 3.71 1.46 4.53
C ILE A 64 5.11 1.52 5.11
N VAL A 65 5.31 1.05 6.35
CA VAL A 65 6.62 1.02 6.99
C VAL A 65 7.57 0.11 6.20
N GLY A 66 7.11 -1.05 5.74
CA GLY A 66 7.88 -1.96 4.90
C GLY A 66 8.32 -1.31 3.59
N LEU A 67 7.40 -0.67 2.87
CA LEU A 67 7.72 0.10 1.66
C LEU A 67 8.65 1.27 1.96
N GLY A 68 8.46 1.98 3.07
CA GLY A 68 9.34 3.06 3.53
C GLY A 68 10.77 2.59 3.80
N LEU A 69 10.94 1.43 4.46
CA LEU A 69 12.24 0.82 4.67
C LEU A 69 12.90 0.37 3.35
N LEU A 70 12.11 -0.18 2.42
CA LEU A 70 12.60 -0.50 1.09
C LEU A 70 13.06 0.76 0.35
N LEU A 71 12.30 1.86 0.40
CA LEU A 71 12.69 3.14 -0.19
C LEU A 71 13.99 3.68 0.42
N TRP A 72 14.08 3.68 1.75
CA TRP A 72 15.25 4.15 2.48
C TRP A 72 16.50 3.34 2.19
N THR A 73 16.37 2.03 2.05
CA THR A 73 17.51 1.17 1.74
C THR A 73 17.89 1.23 0.26
N GLN A 74 16.95 1.57 -0.62
CA GLN A 74 17.16 1.51 -2.05
C GLN A 74 17.63 2.82 -2.70
N ASN A 75 17.21 3.99 -2.22
CA ASN A 75 17.57 5.27 -2.84
C ASN A 75 18.97 5.75 -2.46
N ARG A 76 19.72 6.35 -3.40
CA ARG A 76 21.03 6.97 -3.09
C ARG A 76 20.92 8.41 -2.63
N SER A 77 19.89 9.13 -3.07
CA SER A 77 19.64 10.53 -2.70
C SER A 77 18.88 10.62 -1.38
N TYR A 78 19.43 11.32 -0.40
CA TYR A 78 18.75 11.61 0.87
C TYR A 78 17.52 12.50 0.67
N PHE A 79 17.58 13.44 -0.28
CA PHE A 79 16.48 14.35 -0.58
C PHE A 79 15.21 13.59 -1.00
N LEU A 80 15.31 12.63 -1.92
CA LEU A 80 14.17 11.84 -2.35
C LEU A 80 13.56 10.99 -1.21
N ARG A 81 14.39 10.49 -0.29
CA ARG A 81 13.88 9.72 0.87
C ARG A 81 13.04 10.60 1.79
N ILE A 82 13.54 11.80 2.10
CA ILE A 82 12.85 12.75 2.97
C ILE A 82 11.58 13.26 2.29
N LEU A 83 11.64 13.56 0.99
CA LEU A 83 10.49 14.04 0.23
C LEU A 83 9.36 13.00 0.16
N ILE A 84 9.68 11.75 -0.15
CA ILE A 84 8.65 10.69 -0.24
C ILE A 84 8.05 10.39 1.14
N THR A 85 8.87 10.40 2.20
CA THR A 85 8.35 10.21 3.57
C THR A 85 7.47 11.36 4.03
N LEU A 86 7.84 12.61 3.75
CA LEU A 86 7.00 13.78 4.03
C LEU A 86 5.67 13.73 3.27
N ILE A 87 5.70 13.40 1.98
CA ILE A 87 4.50 13.24 1.16
C ILE A 87 3.64 12.07 1.68
N GLY A 88 4.27 10.97 2.10
CA GLY A 88 3.59 9.85 2.75
C GLY A 88 2.90 10.23 4.07
N ILE A 89 3.56 11.03 4.92
CA ILE A 89 2.95 11.51 6.16
C ILE A 89 1.80 12.48 5.87
N ALA A 90 2.01 13.44 4.96
CA ALA A 90 0.98 14.41 4.59
C ALA A 90 -0.26 13.72 3.99
N SER A 91 -0.06 12.71 3.14
CA SER A 91 -1.16 11.91 2.59
C SER A 91 -1.91 11.12 3.65
N LEU A 92 -1.22 10.54 4.63
CA LEU A 92 -1.88 9.88 5.77
C LEU A 92 -2.74 10.85 6.59
N CYS A 93 -2.29 12.10 6.79
CA CYS A 93 -3.10 13.13 7.44
C CYS A 93 -4.38 13.41 6.65
N VAL A 94 -4.27 13.59 5.33
CA VAL A 94 -5.43 13.89 4.45
C VAL A 94 -6.41 12.73 4.44
N LEU A 95 -5.93 11.50 4.25
CA LEU A 95 -6.77 10.31 4.21
C LEU A 95 -7.46 10.08 5.56
N GLY A 96 -6.73 10.18 6.67
CA GLY A 96 -7.27 9.94 8.00
C GLY A 96 -8.39 10.91 8.38
N ILE A 97 -8.36 12.15 7.89
CA ILE A 97 -9.37 13.18 8.17
C ILE A 97 -10.54 13.10 7.18
N SER A 98 -10.30 12.66 5.94
CA SER A 98 -11.32 12.57 4.89
C SER A 98 -12.39 11.50 5.12
N GLY A 99 -12.23 10.62 6.12
CA GLY A 99 -13.26 9.67 6.54
C GLY A 99 -13.66 8.60 5.52
N ASN A 100 -13.02 8.53 4.35
CA ASN A 100 -13.44 7.65 3.25
C ASN A 100 -13.29 6.15 3.63
N GLU A 101 -14.40 5.50 3.99
CA GLU A 101 -14.44 4.17 4.66
C GLU A 101 -13.72 3.05 3.89
N ALA A 102 -13.57 3.16 2.57
CA ALA A 102 -12.80 2.22 1.76
C ALA A 102 -11.29 2.20 2.10
N SER A 103 -10.79 3.22 2.80
CA SER A 103 -9.41 3.33 3.24
C SER A 103 -9.23 3.74 4.70
N THR A 104 -10.21 4.34 5.38
CA THR A 104 -9.98 5.06 6.65
C THR A 104 -10.00 4.24 7.94
N ASN A 105 -10.69 3.10 8.02
CA ASN A 105 -10.76 2.36 9.29
C ASN A 105 -9.47 1.60 9.68
N THR A 106 -8.45 1.62 8.81
CA THR A 106 -7.25 0.78 8.93
C THR A 106 -5.92 1.57 8.93
N PHE A 107 -5.91 2.88 8.69
CA PHE A 107 -4.68 3.71 8.74
C PHE A 107 -4.46 4.44 10.08
N ILE A 108 -5.51 4.65 10.87
CA ILE A 108 -5.47 5.54 12.03
C ILE A 108 -5.34 4.73 13.32
N LEU A 109 -4.16 4.18 13.63
CA LEU A 109 -3.89 3.71 15.00
C LEU A 109 -2.40 3.76 15.42
N PHE A 110 -1.57 4.58 14.75
CA PHE A 110 -0.21 4.86 15.25
C PHE A 110 0.00 6.30 15.70
N PHE A 111 -0.66 7.26 15.06
CA PHE A 111 -0.74 8.65 15.51
C PHE A 111 -2.18 9.10 15.35
N ASP A 112 -2.83 9.44 16.45
CA ASP A 112 -4.16 10.03 16.41
C ASP A 112 -4.03 11.51 16.01
N ILE A 113 -3.71 11.73 14.74
CA ILE A 113 -3.46 13.05 14.14
C ILE A 113 -4.70 13.94 14.25
N THR A 114 -5.88 13.33 14.39
CA THR A 114 -7.15 14.04 14.63
C THR A 114 -7.15 14.84 15.93
N LYS A 115 -6.31 14.47 16.92
CA LYS A 115 -6.13 15.21 18.18
C LYS A 115 -5.34 16.51 18.03
N ILE A 116 -4.62 16.71 16.93
CA ILE A 116 -3.90 17.96 16.66
C ILE A 116 -4.87 18.92 15.95
N GLN A 117 -5.62 19.69 16.74
CA GLN A 117 -6.74 20.52 16.26
C GLN A 117 -6.37 21.48 15.11
N PHE A 118 -5.16 22.05 15.12
CA PHE A 118 -4.69 22.93 14.04
C PHE A 118 -4.54 22.19 12.71
N ILE A 119 -3.93 21.00 12.72
CA ILE A 119 -3.73 20.17 11.52
C ILE A 119 -5.09 19.67 11.05
N ASN A 120 -5.94 19.25 11.98
CA ASN A 120 -7.28 18.75 11.68
C ASN A 120 -8.09 19.82 10.92
N LYS A 121 -8.19 21.04 11.46
CA LYS A 121 -8.91 22.15 10.84
C LYS A 121 -8.37 22.53 9.46
N LEU A 122 -7.04 22.61 9.32
CA LEU A 122 -6.40 22.97 8.06
C LEU A 122 -6.66 21.91 6.98
N VAL A 123 -6.58 20.62 7.33
CA VAL A 123 -6.84 19.53 6.40
C VAL A 123 -8.32 19.43 6.06
N THR A 124 -9.25 19.61 7.03
CA THR A 124 -10.69 19.63 6.73
C THR A 124 -11.05 20.76 5.78
N ASP A 125 -10.48 21.96 5.96
CA ASP A 125 -10.72 23.11 5.07
C ASP A 125 -10.19 22.83 3.66
N LEU A 126 -9.02 22.21 3.55
CA LEU A 126 -8.43 21.81 2.26
C LEU A 126 -9.23 20.71 1.56
N VAL A 127 -9.69 19.68 2.28
CA VAL A 127 -10.49 18.60 1.71
C VAL A 127 -11.87 19.11 1.29
N ALA A 128 -12.48 19.99 2.07
CA ALA A 128 -13.74 20.64 1.73
C ALA A 128 -13.61 21.51 0.45
N LYS A 129 -12.49 22.22 0.30
CA LYS A 129 -12.20 23.05 -0.87
C LYS A 129 -11.80 22.23 -2.10
N PHE A 130 -11.06 21.13 -1.90
CA PHE A 130 -10.53 20.28 -2.97
C PHE A 130 -10.99 18.83 -2.78
N LYS A 131 -12.18 18.50 -3.30
CA LYS A 131 -12.76 17.14 -3.19
C LYS A 131 -11.90 16.03 -3.82
N TRP A 132 -11.02 16.37 -4.74
CA TRP A 132 -10.07 15.44 -5.39
C TRP A 132 -8.80 15.20 -4.56
N LEU A 133 -8.57 15.97 -3.48
CA LEU A 133 -7.37 15.90 -2.65
C LEU A 133 -7.18 14.52 -1.99
N PRO A 134 -8.21 13.84 -1.44
CA PRO A 134 -8.06 12.48 -0.91
C PRO A 134 -7.56 11.48 -1.96
N MET A 135 -8.10 11.55 -3.18
CA MET A 135 -7.67 10.70 -4.29
C MET A 135 -6.20 10.91 -4.65
N VAL A 136 -5.78 12.17 -4.84
CA VAL A 136 -4.39 12.51 -5.14
C VAL A 136 -3.47 12.09 -3.99
N SER A 137 -3.90 12.29 -2.75
CA SER A 137 -3.15 11.88 -1.56
C SER A 137 -2.97 10.36 -1.45
N ALA A 138 -3.92 9.54 -1.91
CA ALA A 138 -3.76 8.10 -1.96
C ALA A 138 -2.81 7.64 -3.07
N ILE A 139 -2.87 8.28 -4.24
CA ILE A 139 -2.15 7.84 -5.45
C ILE A 139 -0.69 8.28 -5.44
N VAL A 140 -0.42 9.55 -5.15
CA VAL A 140 0.91 10.16 -5.33
C VAL A 140 2.02 9.46 -4.53
N PRO A 141 1.86 9.13 -3.24
CA PRO A 141 2.91 8.46 -2.47
C PRO A 141 3.23 7.07 -3.04
N VAL A 142 2.20 6.30 -3.38
CA VAL A 142 2.33 4.95 -3.94
C VAL A 142 3.00 5.01 -5.32
N PHE A 143 2.59 5.96 -6.16
CA PHE A 143 3.18 6.16 -7.48
C PHE A 143 4.66 6.59 -7.39
N LEU A 144 5.02 7.46 -6.44
CA LEU A 144 6.42 7.80 -6.19
C LEU A 144 7.23 6.57 -5.75
N VAL A 145 6.65 5.69 -4.92
CA VAL A 145 7.29 4.42 -4.55
C VAL A 145 7.53 3.56 -5.80
N TYR A 146 6.54 3.43 -6.68
CA TYR A 146 6.67 2.73 -7.95
C TYR A 146 7.82 3.28 -8.80
N LEU A 147 7.89 4.61 -9.00
CA LEU A 147 8.95 5.24 -9.80
C LEU A 147 10.34 4.90 -9.23
N VAL A 148 10.48 4.96 -7.91
CA VAL A 148 11.76 4.63 -7.25
C VAL A 148 12.15 3.16 -7.46
N LEU A 149 11.18 2.23 -7.34
CA LEU A 149 11.46 0.81 -7.44
C LEU A 149 11.71 0.37 -8.89
N SER A 150 10.97 0.91 -9.86
CA SER A 150 11.03 0.53 -11.27
C SER A 150 12.26 1.06 -12.00
N PHE A 151 12.69 2.29 -11.72
CA PHE A 151 13.81 2.91 -12.45
C PHE A 151 15.19 2.61 -11.84
N LYS A 152 15.26 1.72 -10.84
CA LYS A 152 16.52 1.43 -10.16
C LYS A 152 17.34 0.36 -10.89
N LYS A 153 18.58 0.72 -11.24
CA LYS A 153 19.61 -0.20 -11.74
C LYS A 153 20.57 -0.66 -10.63
N PRO A 154 21.04 -1.92 -10.62
CA PRO A 154 20.65 -3.03 -11.51
C PRO A 154 19.25 -3.54 -11.20
N GLU A 155 18.50 -3.92 -12.24
CA GLU A 155 17.18 -4.53 -12.10
C GLU A 155 17.29 -5.85 -11.35
N ARG A 156 16.48 -6.01 -10.31
CA ARG A 156 16.36 -7.27 -9.57
C ARG A 156 14.95 -7.80 -9.77
N ILE A 157 14.82 -9.11 -9.95
CA ILE A 157 13.52 -9.78 -10.14
C ILE A 157 12.58 -9.44 -8.97
N SER A 158 13.09 -9.49 -7.74
CA SER A 158 12.34 -9.09 -6.54
C SER A 158 11.78 -7.68 -6.60
N THR A 159 12.59 -6.68 -6.97
CA THR A 159 12.13 -5.28 -7.03
C THR A 159 11.22 -5.02 -8.22
N SER A 160 11.42 -5.73 -9.34
CA SER A 160 10.55 -5.64 -10.52
C SER A 160 9.16 -6.23 -10.26
N LEU A 161 9.06 -7.36 -9.54
CA LEU A 161 7.77 -7.93 -9.18
C LEU A 161 7.02 -7.06 -8.17
N VAL A 162 7.72 -6.55 -7.16
CA VAL A 162 7.13 -5.59 -6.21
C VAL A 162 6.69 -4.31 -6.94
N SER A 163 7.49 -3.79 -7.88
CA SER A 163 7.12 -2.56 -8.59
C SER A 163 5.91 -2.76 -9.50
N SER A 164 5.81 -3.89 -10.21
CA SER A 164 4.60 -4.25 -10.97
C SER A 164 3.38 -4.36 -10.05
N GLY A 165 3.53 -4.98 -8.88
CA GLY A 165 2.47 -5.04 -7.87
C GLY A 165 2.03 -3.64 -7.41
N VAL A 166 2.98 -2.74 -7.15
CA VAL A 166 2.69 -1.34 -6.77
C VAL A 166 2.00 -0.56 -7.90
N LEU A 167 2.37 -0.79 -9.17
CA LEU A 167 1.67 -0.18 -10.31
C LEU A 167 0.21 -0.61 -10.34
N ILE A 168 -0.05 -1.92 -10.20
CA ILE A 168 -1.42 -2.45 -10.16
C ILE A 168 -2.16 -1.91 -8.93
N LEU A 169 -1.47 -1.68 -7.81
CA LEU A 169 -2.05 -1.02 -6.63
C LEU A 169 -2.50 0.40 -6.95
N VAL A 170 -1.70 1.17 -7.69
CA VAL A 170 -2.08 2.52 -8.15
C VAL A 170 -3.31 2.47 -9.04
N LEU A 171 -3.37 1.53 -9.98
CA LEU A 171 -4.54 1.34 -10.85
C LEU A 171 -5.78 0.94 -10.04
N ALA A 172 -5.63 0.06 -9.05
CA ALA A 172 -6.73 -0.36 -8.16
C ALA A 172 -7.24 0.81 -7.32
N ILE A 173 -6.34 1.65 -6.78
CA ILE A 173 -6.71 2.88 -6.07
C ILE A 173 -7.49 3.81 -7.01
N ILE A 174 -7.00 4.07 -8.22
CA ILE A 174 -7.73 4.89 -9.20
C ILE A 174 -9.12 4.28 -9.47
N GLY A 175 -9.19 2.96 -9.65
CA GLY A 175 -10.41 2.16 -9.74
C GLY A 175 -11.39 2.44 -8.61
N SER A 176 -10.91 2.45 -7.36
CA SER A 176 -11.76 2.68 -6.19
C SER A 176 -12.34 4.10 -6.11
N PHE A 177 -11.69 5.10 -6.74
CA PHE A 177 -12.16 6.49 -6.76
C PHE A 177 -13.00 6.86 -7.99
N LEU A 178 -12.93 6.08 -9.08
CA LEU A 178 -13.77 6.24 -10.28
C LEU A 178 -15.28 6.39 -9.99
N PRO A 179 -15.89 5.61 -9.07
CA PRO A 179 -17.27 5.78 -8.61
C PRO A 179 -17.66 7.21 -8.23
N SER A 180 -16.74 7.93 -7.59
CA SER A 180 -16.98 9.30 -7.13
C SER A 180 -16.84 10.35 -8.24
N LEU A 181 -16.26 9.97 -9.39
CA LEU A 181 -15.98 10.83 -10.52
C LEU A 181 -16.92 10.60 -11.70
N VAL A 182 -17.59 9.44 -11.76
CA VAL A 182 -18.43 9.03 -12.88
C VAL A 182 -19.84 8.71 -12.35
N THR A 183 -20.84 9.45 -12.84
CA THR A 183 -22.27 9.30 -12.52
C THR A 183 -22.94 8.12 -13.23
N SER A 184 -22.21 7.02 -13.47
CA SER A 184 -22.71 5.89 -14.25
C SER A 184 -23.18 4.72 -13.38
N THR A 185 -24.29 4.11 -13.79
CA THR A 185 -24.89 2.89 -13.23
C THR A 185 -23.97 1.65 -13.30
N TRP A 186 -22.80 1.77 -13.94
CA TRP A 186 -21.77 0.71 -13.98
C TRP A 186 -21.06 0.53 -12.64
N VAL A 187 -21.00 1.59 -11.84
CA VAL A 187 -20.31 1.66 -10.54
C VAL A 187 -20.97 0.80 -9.47
N THR A 188 -22.30 0.63 -9.54
CA THR A 188 -23.09 -0.17 -8.59
C THR A 188 -23.17 -1.65 -8.98
N SER A 189 -22.56 -2.04 -10.10
CA SER A 189 -22.50 -3.44 -10.51
C SER A 189 -21.52 -4.21 -9.62
N ASN A 190 -21.96 -5.37 -9.10
CA ASN A 190 -21.10 -6.33 -8.41
C ASN A 190 -19.86 -6.72 -9.24
N VAL A 191 -19.90 -6.57 -10.57
CA VAL A 191 -18.76 -6.84 -11.44
C VAL A 191 -17.65 -5.81 -11.24
N PHE A 192 -18.00 -4.53 -11.06
CA PHE A 192 -17.01 -3.47 -10.85
C PHE A 192 -16.27 -3.65 -9.53
N THR A 193 -16.99 -3.93 -8.45
CA THR A 193 -16.40 -4.20 -7.13
C THR A 193 -15.51 -5.45 -7.15
N GLN A 194 -15.90 -6.50 -7.87
CA GLN A 194 -15.07 -7.69 -8.06
C GLN A 194 -13.79 -7.43 -8.87
N ILE A 195 -13.85 -6.60 -9.92
CA ILE A 195 -12.66 -6.24 -10.70
C ILE A 195 -11.67 -5.45 -9.83
N VAL A 196 -12.16 -4.47 -9.06
CA VAL A 196 -11.32 -3.68 -8.15
C VAL A 196 -10.71 -4.55 -7.06
N ALA A 197 -11.50 -5.43 -6.42
CA ALA A 197 -11.02 -6.38 -5.41
C ALA A 197 -9.98 -7.36 -5.99
N GLY A 198 -10.21 -7.86 -7.22
CA GLY A 198 -9.26 -8.70 -7.94
C GLY A 198 -7.95 -7.98 -8.27
N ALA A 199 -8.01 -6.71 -8.65
CA ALA A 199 -6.81 -5.89 -8.88
C ALA A 199 -5.99 -5.68 -7.59
N PHE A 200 -6.65 -5.40 -6.46
CA PHE A 200 -6.00 -5.36 -5.15
C PHE A 200 -5.36 -6.70 -4.79
N GLY A 201 -6.09 -7.81 -4.92
CA GLY A 201 -5.58 -9.15 -4.64
C GLY A 201 -4.35 -9.50 -5.48
N LEU A 202 -4.40 -9.23 -6.79
CA LEU A 202 -3.29 -9.49 -7.71
C LEU A 202 -2.07 -8.62 -7.39
N SER A 203 -2.28 -7.35 -7.07
CA SER A 203 -1.23 -6.43 -6.60
C SER A 203 -0.50 -6.99 -5.38
N TYR A 204 -1.25 -7.42 -4.36
CA TYR A 204 -0.69 -7.96 -3.14
C TYR A 204 0.01 -9.30 -3.36
N LEU A 205 -0.52 -10.19 -4.21
CA LEU A 205 0.15 -11.44 -4.58
C LEU A 205 1.49 -11.20 -5.28
N LEU A 206 1.57 -10.25 -6.21
CA LEU A 206 2.83 -9.85 -6.84
C LEU A 206 3.83 -9.30 -5.82
N ALA A 207 3.35 -8.51 -4.85
CA ALA A 207 4.18 -8.00 -3.77
C ALA A 207 4.69 -9.13 -2.85
N VAL A 208 3.88 -10.16 -2.57
CA VAL A 208 4.30 -11.36 -1.82
C VAL A 208 5.39 -12.11 -2.58
N ILE A 209 5.16 -12.45 -3.85
CA ILE A 209 6.13 -13.19 -4.67
C ILE A 209 7.44 -12.40 -4.76
N GLY A 210 7.36 -11.11 -5.09
CA GLY A 210 8.53 -10.24 -5.17
C GLY A 210 9.29 -10.11 -3.84
N SER A 211 8.57 -10.10 -2.71
CA SER A 211 9.17 -10.06 -1.38
C SER A 211 9.83 -11.38 -0.99
N ILE A 212 9.28 -12.53 -1.37
CA ILE A 212 9.92 -13.85 -1.19
C ILE A 212 11.28 -13.88 -1.92
N PHE A 213 11.31 -13.47 -3.19
CA PHE A 213 12.57 -13.32 -3.93
C PHE A 213 13.53 -12.30 -3.27
N GLY A 214 12.98 -11.26 -2.64
CA GLY A 214 13.74 -10.23 -1.92
C GLY A 214 14.40 -10.75 -0.65
N VAL A 215 13.69 -11.55 0.15
CA VAL A 215 14.19 -12.20 1.38
C VAL A 215 15.21 -13.28 1.04
N LEU A 216 14.95 -14.11 0.04
CA LEU A 216 15.86 -15.18 -0.40
C LEU A 216 17.16 -14.67 -1.04
N GLY A 217 17.27 -13.36 -1.27
CA GLY A 217 18.48 -12.77 -1.82
C GLY A 217 18.68 -13.03 -3.31
N MET A 218 17.63 -13.45 -4.02
CA MET A 218 17.65 -13.65 -5.47
C MET A 218 17.64 -12.30 -6.17
N PHE A 219 18.86 -11.81 -6.47
CA PHE A 219 19.12 -10.44 -6.89
C PHE A 219 19.62 -10.27 -8.32
N ARG A 220 19.75 -11.34 -9.10
CA ARG A 220 20.24 -11.27 -10.47
C ARG A 220 19.24 -11.90 -11.43
N ARG A 221 18.88 -11.13 -12.46
CA ARG A 221 18.52 -11.69 -13.78
C ARG A 221 19.79 -12.26 -14.39
#